data_AF-A0A6I9P4L2-F1
#
_entry.id   AF-A0A6I9P4L2-F1
#
_cell.length_a   1.000
_cell.length_b   1.000
_cell.length_c   1.000
_cell.angle_alpha   90.00
_cell.angle_beta   90.00
_cell.angle_gamma   90.00
#
_symmetry.space_group_name_H-M   'P 1'
#
loop_
_entity.id
_entity.type
_entity.pdbx_description
1 polymer ?
#
loop_
_entity_poly.entity_id
_entity_poly.type
_entity_poly.pdbx_seq_one_letter_code
_entity_poly.pdbx_strand_id
1 'polypeptide(L)'
;LKLEDRSIVIRDIVRRNNSNDNQCGIVTNIDIECAVKLVGTNCVLYPVNSRDLQHIWSFMYGDYIAYDFWLGKVYDLTNHIILKLSNGARCSMSVEDGAKLYDVCPHVSDS
;
A
#
# COMPACT_ATOMS: atom_id res chain seq x y z
N LEU A 1 -19.28 -10.71 26.40
CA LEU A 1 -18.59 -10.07 25.26
C LEU A 1 -18.02 -11.17 24.38
N LYS A 2 -18.44 -11.25 23.11
CA LYS A 2 -17.83 -12.14 22.12
C LYS A 2 -16.65 -11.37 21.52
N LEU A 3 -15.44 -11.91 21.65
CA LEU A 3 -14.25 -11.31 21.06
C LEU A 3 -14.38 -11.48 19.55
N GLU A 4 -14.75 -10.42 18.85
CA GLU A 4 -14.64 -10.36 17.39
C GLU A 4 -13.16 -10.51 17.03
N ASP A 5 -12.89 -11.26 15.96
CA ASP A 5 -11.56 -11.68 15.50
C ASP A 5 -10.72 -10.45 15.13
N ARG A 6 -10.06 -9.86 16.14
CA ARG A 6 -9.06 -8.83 15.93
C ARG A 6 -7.76 -9.55 15.61
N SER A 7 -7.18 -9.27 14.44
CA SER A 7 -5.82 -9.70 14.12
C SER A 7 -4.89 -9.29 15.26
N ILE A 8 -4.08 -10.24 15.74
CA ILE A 8 -3.07 -10.00 16.76
C ILE A 8 -2.07 -8.97 16.23
N VAL A 9 -1.80 -7.91 17.00
CA VAL A 9 -0.82 -6.88 16.65
C VAL A 9 0.30 -6.81 17.67
N ILE A 10 1.42 -6.19 17.28
CA ILE A 10 2.53 -5.93 18.20
C ILE A 10 1.97 -5.12 19.39
N ARG A 11 2.42 -5.48 20.60
CA ARG A 11 1.98 -4.97 21.91
C ARG A 11 0.69 -5.56 22.47
N ASP A 12 0.00 -6.43 21.74
CA ASP A 12 -1.12 -7.17 22.32
C ASP A 12 -0.63 -8.08 23.45
N ILE A 13 -1.45 -8.20 24.50
CA ILE A 13 -1.23 -9.15 25.59
C ILE A 13 -1.90 -10.45 25.19
N VAL A 14 -1.11 -11.51 25.03
CA VAL A 14 -1.57 -12.82 24.60
C VAL A 14 -1.25 -13.87 25.65
N ARG A 15 -2.01 -14.97 25.59
CA ARG A 15 -1.76 -16.19 26.36
C ARG A 15 -1.65 -17.35 25.40
N ARG A 16 -0.73 -18.27 25.67
CA ARG A 16 -0.64 -19.52 24.91
C ARG A 16 -1.92 -20.34 25.11
N ASN A 17 -2.61 -20.65 24.01
CA ASN A 17 -3.75 -21.55 24.10
C ASN A 17 -3.26 -22.96 24.45
N ASN A 18 -3.95 -23.66 25.35
CA ASN A 18 -3.62 -25.02 25.81
C ASN A 18 -2.34 -25.17 26.66
N SER A 19 -1.85 -24.11 27.32
CA SER A 19 -0.92 -24.29 28.45
C SER A 19 -1.71 -24.38 29.77
N ASN A 20 -1.24 -25.23 30.70
CA ASN A 20 -1.79 -25.29 32.07
C ASN A 20 -1.27 -24.15 32.96
N ASP A 21 -0.41 -23.28 32.43
CA ASP A 21 0.07 -22.08 33.10
C ASP A 21 -0.81 -20.87 32.74
N ASN A 22 -0.91 -19.91 33.66
CA ASN A 22 -1.55 -18.63 33.39
C ASN A 22 -0.57 -17.60 32.81
N GLN A 23 0.49 -18.07 32.14
CA GLN A 23 1.55 -17.19 31.67
C GLN A 23 1.05 -16.36 30.48
N CYS A 24 1.15 -15.05 30.63
CA CYS A 24 0.86 -14.09 29.57
C CYS A 24 2.16 -13.52 29.01
N GLY A 25 2.14 -13.11 27.75
CA GLY A 25 3.23 -12.44 27.07
C GLY A 25 2.75 -11.23 26.28
N ILE A 26 3.68 -10.39 25.86
CA ILE A 26 3.43 -9.28 24.95
C ILE A 26 3.93 -9.69 23.57
N VAL A 27 3.14 -9.44 22.53
CA VAL A 27 3.55 -9.70 21.15
C VAL A 27 4.66 -8.74 20.75
N THR A 28 5.84 -9.27 20.44
CA THR A 28 7.03 -8.48 20.06
C THR A 28 7.35 -8.56 18.57
N ASN A 29 6.93 -9.62 17.88
CA ASN A 29 7.14 -9.81 16.46
C ASN A 29 5.96 -10.57 15.81
N ILE A 30 5.71 -10.31 14.54
CA ILE A 30 4.69 -10.96 13.71
C ILE A 30 5.28 -11.25 12.34
N ASP A 31 4.99 -12.45 11.84
CA ASP A 31 5.20 -12.86 10.46
C ASP A 31 3.83 -13.11 9.81
N ILE A 32 3.57 -12.47 8.67
CA ILE A 32 2.29 -12.57 7.95
C ILE A 32 2.56 -13.25 6.61
N GLU A 33 1.86 -14.34 6.34
CA GLU A 33 1.84 -14.99 5.03
C GLU A 33 0.59 -14.53 4.26
N CYS A 34 0.80 -14.17 3.01
CA CYS A 34 -0.21 -13.60 2.13
C CYS A 34 -0.50 -14.53 0.95
N ALA A 35 -1.77 -14.48 0.53
CA ALA A 35 -2.23 -14.95 -0.77
C ALA A 35 -2.20 -13.78 -1.76
N VAL A 36 -1.42 -13.87 -2.83
CA VAL A 36 -1.26 -12.74 -3.78
C VAL A 36 -1.87 -13.10 -5.13
N LYS A 37 -2.97 -12.45 -5.50
CA LYS A 37 -3.59 -12.58 -6.83
C LYS A 37 -2.88 -11.68 -7.83
N LEU A 38 -2.35 -12.28 -8.90
CA LEU A 38 -1.67 -11.55 -9.96
C LEU A 38 -2.70 -10.80 -10.83
N VAL A 39 -2.59 -9.47 -10.88
CA VAL A 39 -3.50 -8.59 -11.64
C VAL A 39 -3.51 -8.98 -13.12
N GLY A 40 -4.71 -9.04 -13.72
CA GLY A 40 -4.90 -9.45 -15.11
C GLY A 40 -4.82 -10.96 -15.35
N THR A 41 -4.68 -11.77 -14.30
CA THR A 41 -4.66 -13.24 -14.40
C THR A 41 -5.60 -13.89 -13.40
N ASN A 42 -5.82 -15.20 -13.57
CA ASN A 42 -6.51 -16.05 -12.58
C ASN A 42 -5.51 -16.78 -11.65
N CYS A 43 -4.23 -16.41 -11.67
CA CYS A 43 -3.21 -17.02 -10.85
C CYS A 43 -3.16 -16.38 -9.46
N VAL A 44 -2.96 -17.21 -8.43
CA VAL A 44 -2.75 -16.76 -7.06
C VAL A 44 -1.54 -17.48 -6.48
N LEU A 45 -0.64 -16.72 -5.86
CA LEU A 45 0.60 -17.19 -5.25
C LEU A 45 0.41 -17.40 -3.75
N TYR A 46 0.91 -18.54 -3.23
CA TYR A 46 0.85 -18.88 -1.81
C TYR A 46 2.04 -19.77 -1.39
N PRO A 47 2.53 -19.66 -0.14
CA PRO A 47 2.46 -18.46 0.71
C PRO A 47 3.51 -17.43 0.26
N VAL A 48 3.18 -16.13 0.37
CA VAL A 48 4.13 -15.04 0.15
C VAL A 48 4.35 -14.31 1.47
N ASN A 49 5.58 -14.19 1.94
CA ASN A 49 5.86 -13.42 3.16
C ASN A 49 5.56 -11.93 2.90
N SER A 50 4.82 -11.28 3.80
CA SER A 50 4.47 -9.87 3.65
C SER A 50 5.69 -8.93 3.63
N ARG A 51 6.83 -9.35 4.22
CA ARG A 51 8.09 -8.58 4.20
C ARG A 51 8.73 -8.52 2.81
N ASP A 52 8.37 -9.45 1.91
CA ASP A 52 8.87 -9.49 0.54
C ASP A 52 7.98 -8.67 -0.42
N LEU A 53 6.90 -8.07 0.08
CA LEU A 53 5.97 -7.25 -0.70
C LEU A 53 6.30 -5.77 -0.58
N GLN A 54 6.38 -5.08 -1.73
CA GLN A 54 6.50 -3.63 -1.80
C GLN A 54 5.19 -3.02 -2.29
N HIS A 55 4.73 -1.97 -1.61
CA HIS A 55 3.60 -1.18 -2.09
C HIS A 55 3.94 -0.50 -3.41
N ILE A 56 3.18 -0.82 -4.46
CA ILE A 56 3.27 -0.12 -5.76
C ILE A 56 2.64 1.28 -5.61
N TRP A 57 1.49 1.36 -4.91
CA TRP A 57 0.80 2.59 -4.57
C TRP A 57 0.76 2.76 -3.05
N SER A 58 1.11 3.96 -2.56
CA SER A 58 1.25 4.22 -1.13
C SER A 58 -0.08 4.16 -0.37
N PHE A 59 -1.19 4.58 -0.99
CA PHE A 59 -2.54 4.58 -0.41
C PHE A 59 -3.59 4.94 -1.47
N MET A 60 -4.81 4.41 -1.34
CA MET A 60 -5.99 4.63 -2.20
C MET A 60 -7.15 5.31 -1.47
N TYR A 61 -8.11 5.88 -2.21
CA TYR A 61 -9.32 6.45 -1.62
C TYR A 61 -10.06 5.38 -0.80
N GLY A 62 -10.37 5.71 0.45
CA GLY A 62 -11.04 4.82 1.38
C GLY A 62 -10.11 3.97 2.23
N ASP A 63 -8.80 3.90 1.92
CA ASP A 63 -7.84 3.16 2.74
C ASP A 63 -7.70 3.79 4.13
N TYR A 64 -7.43 2.93 5.11
CA TYR A 64 -7.00 3.35 6.44
C TYR A 64 -5.48 3.36 6.50
N ILE A 65 -4.91 4.51 6.85
CA ILE A 65 -3.46 4.70 6.98
C ILE A 65 -3.10 4.94 8.44
N ALA A 66 -2.01 4.33 8.89
CA ALA A 66 -1.43 4.56 10.19
C ALA A 66 -0.10 5.29 10.04
N TYR A 67 0.11 6.36 10.81
CA TYR A 67 1.38 7.06 10.93
C TYR A 67 1.67 7.34 12.41
N ASP A 68 2.67 6.65 12.96
CA ASP A 68 2.95 6.59 14.40
C ASP A 68 1.72 6.15 15.21
N PHE A 69 1.08 7.11 15.89
CA PHE A 69 -0.12 6.92 16.72
C PHE A 69 -1.40 7.44 16.04
N TRP A 70 -1.30 7.99 14.84
CA TRP A 70 -2.44 8.50 14.08
C TRP A 70 -3.01 7.41 13.18
N LEU A 71 -4.32 7.20 13.24
CA LEU A 71 -5.09 6.39 12.30
C LEU A 71 -6.03 7.32 11.53
N GLY A 72 -5.88 7.39 10.21
CA GLY A 72 -6.68 8.23 9.33
C GLY A 72 -7.31 7.42 8.20
N LYS A 73 -8.36 7.98 7.60
CA LYS A 73 -8.96 7.46 6.35
C LYS A 73 -8.61 8.40 5.21
N VAL A 74 -8.24 7.84 4.06
CA VAL A 74 -7.96 8.63 2.86
C VAL A 74 -9.28 9.09 2.24
N TYR A 75 -9.49 10.41 2.21
CA TYR A 75 -10.69 11.04 1.64
C TYR A 75 -10.46 11.61 0.24
N ASP A 76 -9.22 11.96 -0.10
CA ASP A 76 -8.91 12.48 -1.42
C ASP A 76 -7.45 12.18 -1.77
N LEU A 77 -7.15 12.14 -3.07
CA LEU A 77 -5.83 11.84 -3.63
C LEU A 77 -5.50 12.87 -4.71
N THR A 78 -4.44 13.64 -4.50
CA THR A 78 -3.90 14.52 -5.53
C THR A 78 -2.67 13.88 -6.16
N ASN A 79 -2.79 13.47 -7.42
CA ASN A 79 -1.69 12.91 -8.18
C ASN A 79 -0.98 14.00 -8.97
N HIS A 80 0.35 13.94 -9.01
CA HIS A 80 1.18 14.82 -9.81
C HIS A 80 1.94 14.05 -10.88
N ILE A 81 1.90 14.57 -12.11
CA ILE A 81 2.69 14.10 -13.23
C ILE A 81 4.03 14.82 -13.21
N ILE A 82 5.12 14.06 -13.24
CA ILE A 82 6.47 14.61 -13.36
C ILE A 82 6.95 14.43 -14.80
N LEU A 83 7.02 15.53 -15.55
CA LEU A 83 7.58 15.55 -16.90
C LEU A 83 9.09 15.76 -16.83
N LYS A 84 9.84 14.99 -17.62
CA LYS A 84 11.27 15.20 -17.85
C LYS A 84 11.45 15.69 -19.28
N LEU A 85 11.89 16.93 -19.43
CA LEU A 85 12.15 17.55 -20.72
C LEU A 85 13.49 17.06 -21.29
N SER A 86 13.68 17.21 -22.60
CA SER A 86 14.89 16.78 -23.31
C SER A 86 16.17 17.46 -22.81
N ASN A 87 16.05 18.69 -22.30
CA ASN A 87 17.14 19.42 -21.65
C ASN A 87 17.44 18.95 -20.21
N GLY A 88 16.75 17.90 -19.73
CA GLY A 88 16.92 17.34 -18.39
C GLY A 88 16.10 18.04 -17.29
N ALA A 89 15.43 19.16 -17.59
CA ALA A 89 14.57 19.84 -16.63
C ALA A 89 13.38 18.96 -16.24
N ARG A 90 12.91 19.12 -15.00
CA ARG A 90 11.76 18.39 -14.45
C ARG A 90 10.66 19.36 -14.07
N CYS A 91 9.45 19.12 -14.55
CA CYS A 91 8.27 19.92 -14.25
C CYS A 91 7.20 19.04 -13.60
N SER A 92 6.48 19.58 -12.61
CA SER A 92 5.35 18.90 -11.97
C SER A 92 4.06 19.59 -12.37
N MET A 93 3.02 18.82 -12.66
CA MET A 93 1.67 19.32 -12.93
C MET A 93 0.62 18.33 -12.42
N SER A 94 -0.63 18.77 -12.28
CA SER A 94 -1.73 17.86 -11.92
C SER A 94 -2.09 16.94 -13.09
N VAL A 95 -2.85 15.89 -12.81
CA VAL A 95 -3.38 15.00 -13.85
C VAL A 95 -4.34 15.75 -14.77
N GLU A 96 -5.15 16.65 -14.22
CA GLU A 96 -6.11 17.46 -14.98
C GLU A 96 -5.42 18.40 -15.96
N ASP A 97 -4.29 18.99 -15.58
CA ASP A 97 -3.52 19.86 -16.47
C ASP A 97 -2.74 19.07 -17.50
N GLY A 98 -2.19 17.91 -17.13
CA GLY A 98 -1.53 17.00 -18.07
C GLY A 98 -2.48 16.49 -19.16
N ALA A 99 -3.74 16.21 -18.82
CA ALA A 99 -4.75 15.75 -19.78
C ALA A 99 -5.11 16.81 -20.85
N LYS A 100 -4.79 18.09 -20.62
CA LYS A 100 -5.01 19.19 -21.56
C LYS A 100 -3.84 19.39 -22.52
N LEU A 101 -2.72 18.70 -22.33
CA LEU A 101 -1.59 18.79 -23.24
C LEU A 101 -1.96 18.18 -24.59
N TYR A 102 -1.71 18.93 -25.64
CA TYR A 102 -1.86 18.50 -27.03
C TYR A 102 -0.59 18.84 -27.79
N ASP A 103 -0.35 18.09 -28.86
CA ASP A 103 0.81 18.33 -29.69
C ASP A 103 0.64 19.64 -30.48
N VAL A 104 1.63 20.53 -30.36
CA VAL A 104 1.68 21.82 -31.06
C VAL A 104 2.53 21.70 -32.34
N CYS A 105 3.40 20.70 -32.45
CA CYS A 105 4.27 20.49 -33.60
C CYS A 105 4.58 19.00 -33.77
N PRO A 106 4.17 18.35 -34.88
CA PRO A 106 4.38 16.93 -35.09
C PRO A 106 5.86 16.57 -34.89
N HIS A 107 6.09 15.53 -34.10
CA HIS A 107 7.44 15.09 -33.83
C HIS A 107 8.04 14.53 -35.12
N VAL A 108 9.33 14.72 -35.36
CA VAL A 108 10.02 14.27 -36.60
C VAL A 108 9.89 12.75 -36.84
N SER A 109 9.49 12.00 -35.82
CA SER A 109 9.25 10.55 -35.84
C SER A 109 7.81 10.14 -36.20
N ASP A 110 6.89 11.10 -36.42
CA ASP A 110 5.52 10.84 -36.85
C ASP A 110 5.41 10.73 -38.40
N SER A 111 6.54 10.63 -39.10
CA SER A 111 6.68 10.44 -40.56
C SER A 111 7.09 9.03 -40.94
#